data_AF-A0A961AYJ4-F1
#
_entry.id   AF-A0A961AYJ4-F1
#
_cell.length_a   1.000
_cell.length_b   1.000
_cell.length_c   1.000
_cell.angle_alpha   90.00
_cell.angle_beta   90.00
_cell.angle_gamma   90.00
#
_symmetry.space_group_name_H-M   'P 1'
#
loop_
_entity.id
_entity.type
_entity.pdbx_description
1 polymer ?
#
loop_
_entity_poly.entity_id
_entity_poly.type
_entity_poly.pdbx_seq_one_letter_code
_entity_poly.pdbx_strand_id
1 'polypeptide(L)'
;LDEIGRGTSTFDGLSIAWSVAEHLHDVIGARSLFATHYHELTDLAVSREAVQNANVAVREWNDRIIFLRKIVPGAADRSYGIQVARLAGLPDGIISRAKEILQKLEAGEVASGLREERKNIEEREEPEAEPARKPKPAKPRVREEVAKPEAPQLELFG
;
A
#
# COMPACT_ATOMS: atom_id res chain seq x y z
N LEU A 1 -16.68 5.42 10.92
CA LEU A 1 -15.22 5.59 10.81
C LEU A 1 -14.72 4.57 9.82
N ASP A 2 -13.82 4.97 8.93
CA ASP A 2 -13.34 4.14 7.83
C ASP A 2 -11.82 4.13 7.86
N GLU A 3 -11.25 2.97 8.18
CA GLU A 3 -9.82 2.67 8.07
C GLU A 3 -8.87 3.64 8.83
N ILE A 4 -9.29 4.05 10.03
CA ILE A 4 -8.45 4.84 10.94
C ILE A 4 -7.19 4.04 11.33
N GLY A 5 -6.05 4.73 11.42
CA GLY A 5 -4.77 4.15 11.85
C GLY A 5 -3.83 3.74 10.71
N ARG A 6 -4.25 3.81 9.44
CA ARG A 6 -3.44 3.39 8.29
C ARG A 6 -2.18 4.20 7.98
N GLY A 7 -2.07 5.44 8.49
CA GLY A 7 -1.00 6.38 8.13
C GLY A 7 0.29 6.25 8.94
N THR A 8 0.41 5.24 9.80
CA THR A 8 1.53 5.06 10.75
C THR A 8 1.97 3.59 10.79
N SER A 9 2.88 3.24 11.70
CA SER A 9 3.29 1.86 11.93
C SER A 9 2.08 0.97 12.28
N THR A 10 2.16 -0.32 11.99
CA THR A 10 1.04 -1.25 12.19
C THR A 10 0.53 -1.24 13.63
N PHE A 11 1.42 -1.31 14.61
CA PHE A 11 1.05 -1.35 16.03
C PHE A 11 0.57 0.00 16.54
N ASP A 12 1.15 1.11 16.08
CA ASP A 12 0.67 2.44 16.45
C ASP A 12 -0.74 2.68 15.90
N GLY A 13 -0.95 2.29 14.63
CA GLY A 13 -2.23 2.43 13.93
C GLY A 13 -3.34 1.62 14.60
N LEU A 14 -3.02 0.36 14.94
CA LEU A 14 -3.90 -0.53 15.69
C LEU A 14 -4.26 0.08 17.06
N SER A 15 -3.28 0.56 17.81
CA SER A 15 -3.49 1.13 19.15
C SER A 15 -4.39 2.37 19.12
N ILE A 16 -4.20 3.24 18.13
CA ILE A 16 -5.06 4.40 17.91
C ILE A 16 -6.48 3.98 17.54
N ALA A 17 -6.64 3.08 16.56
CA ALA A 17 -7.94 2.61 16.13
C ALA A 17 -8.72 1.96 17.28
N TRP A 18 -8.03 1.15 18.09
CA TRP A 18 -8.58 0.50 19.27
C TRP A 18 -9.09 1.53 20.27
N SER A 19 -8.22 2.41 20.77
CA SER A 19 -8.61 3.42 21.78
C SER A 19 -9.74 4.33 21.32
N VAL A 20 -9.82 4.67 20.02
CA VAL A 20 -10.93 5.43 19.45
C VAL A 20 -12.25 4.63 19.50
N ALA A 21 -12.21 3.34 19.15
CA ALA A 21 -13.38 2.48 19.25
C ALA A 21 -13.86 2.33 20.70
N GLU A 22 -12.94 2.17 21.65
CA GLU A 22 -13.25 2.14 23.08
C GLU A 22 -13.90 3.45 23.53
N HIS A 23 -13.31 4.61 23.18
CA HIS A 23 -13.85 5.91 23.58
C HIS A 23 -15.25 6.18 23.02
N LEU A 24 -15.50 5.79 21.77
CA LEU A 24 -16.82 5.91 21.14
C LEU A 24 -17.88 5.07 21.86
N HIS A 25 -17.50 3.86 22.30
CA HIS A 25 -18.39 2.95 23.01
C HIS A 25 -18.59 3.36 24.48
N ASP A 26 -17.49 3.53 25.22
CA ASP A 26 -17.46 3.64 26.68
C ASP A 26 -17.80 5.06 27.19
N VAL A 27 -17.43 6.10 26.42
CA VAL A 27 -17.59 7.51 26.84
C VAL A 27 -18.71 8.21 26.08
N ILE A 28 -18.70 8.10 24.75
CA ILE A 28 -19.66 8.84 23.90
C ILE A 28 -21.00 8.10 23.81
N GLY A 29 -20.99 6.76 23.73
CA GLY A 29 -22.20 5.95 23.57
C GLY A 29 -22.91 6.17 22.23
N ALA A 30 -22.20 6.60 21.20
CA ALA A 30 -22.79 6.89 19.89
C ALA A 30 -22.94 5.63 19.05
N ARG A 31 -24.05 5.56 18.29
CA ARG A 31 -24.19 4.58 17.20
C ARG A 31 -23.07 4.79 16.19
N SER A 32 -22.21 3.79 16.05
CA SER A 32 -20.99 3.86 15.27
C SER A 32 -20.90 2.69 14.31
N LEU A 33 -20.47 2.95 13.07
CA LEU A 33 -19.99 1.92 12.15
C LEU A 33 -18.49 2.10 11.99
N PHE A 34 -17.73 1.03 12.23
CA PHE A 34 -16.27 1.04 12.21
C PHE A 34 -15.78 0.04 11.16
N ALA A 35 -15.40 0.53 9.99
CA ALA A 35 -14.78 -0.27 8.95
C ALA A 35 -13.25 -0.29 9.16
N THR A 36 -12.65 -1.47 9.17
CA THR A 36 -11.21 -1.63 9.44
C THR A 36 -10.64 -2.88 8.78
N HIS A 37 -9.34 -2.84 8.48
CA HIS A 37 -8.53 -4.00 8.11
C HIS A 37 -7.82 -4.67 9.31
N TYR A 38 -7.93 -4.13 10.52
CA TYR A 38 -7.35 -4.72 11.73
C TYR A 38 -8.24 -5.85 12.25
N HIS A 39 -7.77 -7.09 12.18
CA HIS A 39 -8.51 -8.25 12.68
C HIS A 39 -8.56 -8.27 14.21
N GLU A 40 -7.55 -7.74 14.87
CA GLU A 40 -7.44 -7.66 16.32
C GLU A 40 -8.60 -6.85 16.93
N LEU A 41 -9.12 -5.84 16.23
CA LEU A 41 -10.28 -5.06 16.69
C LEU A 41 -11.56 -5.89 16.85
N THR A 42 -11.63 -7.07 16.23
CA THR A 42 -12.80 -7.96 16.36
C THR A 42 -12.96 -8.48 17.80
N ASP A 43 -11.89 -8.51 18.60
CA ASP A 43 -11.92 -8.91 20.01
C ASP A 43 -12.66 -7.90 20.90
N LEU A 44 -12.92 -6.68 20.41
CA LEU A 44 -13.77 -5.71 21.10
C LEU A 44 -15.17 -6.28 21.36
N ALA A 45 -15.71 -7.10 20.46
CA ALA A 45 -17.01 -7.74 20.64
C ALA A 45 -17.03 -8.76 21.79
N VAL A 46 -15.87 -9.28 22.21
CA VAL A 46 -15.75 -10.21 23.35
C VAL A 46 -15.84 -9.45 24.68
N SER A 47 -15.31 -8.22 24.72
CA SER A 47 -15.19 -7.43 25.94
C SER A 47 -16.29 -6.39 26.13
N ARG A 48 -17.06 -6.05 25.08
CA ARG A 48 -18.03 -4.95 25.07
C ARG A 48 -19.40 -5.41 24.56
N GLU A 49 -20.39 -5.38 25.44
CA GLU A 49 -21.73 -5.95 25.22
C GLU A 49 -22.47 -5.38 24.00
N ALA A 50 -22.27 -4.10 23.65
CA ALA A 50 -22.95 -3.45 22.53
C ALA A 50 -22.14 -3.48 21.21
N VAL A 51 -20.97 -4.13 21.19
CA VAL A 51 -20.14 -4.26 20.00
C VAL A 51 -20.47 -5.56 19.27
N GLN A 52 -20.72 -5.47 17.96
CA GLN A 52 -21.01 -6.64 17.11
C GLN A 52 -20.10 -6.62 15.89
N ASN A 53 -19.50 -7.77 15.59
CA ASN A 53 -18.71 -7.95 14.39
C ASN A 53 -19.63 -8.26 13.19
N ALA A 54 -19.30 -7.66 12.06
CA ALA A 54 -19.90 -7.98 10.77
C ALA A 54 -18.84 -7.90 9.67
N ASN A 55 -19.02 -8.68 8.62
CA ASN A 55 -18.12 -8.70 7.47
C ASN A 55 -18.90 -8.68 6.15
N VAL A 56 -18.20 -8.40 5.06
CA VAL A 56 -18.75 -8.49 3.70
C VAL A 56 -18.63 -9.93 3.24
N ALA A 57 -19.75 -10.56 2.89
CA ALA A 57 -19.78 -11.94 2.41
C ALA A 57 -18.99 -12.10 1.09
N VAL A 58 -18.10 -13.09 1.09
CA VAL A 58 -17.26 -13.48 -0.03
C VAL A 58 -17.58 -14.93 -0.42
N ARG A 59 -17.63 -15.20 -1.73
CA ARG A 59 -17.70 -16.57 -2.25
C ARG A 59 -16.44 -16.90 -3.03
N GLU A 60 -15.85 -18.04 -2.73
CA GLU A 60 -14.69 -18.57 -3.45
C GLU A 60 -15.07 -19.56 -4.55
N TRP A 61 -14.38 -19.46 -5.68
CA TRP A 61 -14.56 -20.36 -6.81
C TRP A 61 -13.30 -20.39 -7.67
N ASN A 62 -12.65 -21.56 -7.81
CA ASN A 62 -11.45 -21.76 -8.64
C ASN A 62 -10.38 -20.68 -8.44
N ASP A 63 -9.92 -20.47 -7.20
CA ASP A 63 -8.95 -19.44 -6.80
C ASP A 63 -9.37 -17.98 -7.07
N ARG A 64 -10.66 -17.75 -7.34
CA ARG A 64 -11.26 -16.42 -7.47
C ARG A 64 -12.20 -16.15 -6.31
N ILE A 65 -12.33 -14.88 -5.97
CA ILE A 65 -13.32 -14.41 -5.00
C ILE A 65 -14.40 -13.60 -5.69
N ILE A 66 -15.61 -13.68 -5.17
CA ILE A 66 -16.77 -12.90 -5.62
C ILE A 66 -17.32 -12.21 -4.38
N PHE A 67 -17.27 -10.88 -4.37
CA PHE A 67 -17.89 -10.06 -3.32
C PHE A 67 -19.40 -10.04 -3.53
N LEU A 68 -20.15 -10.59 -2.57
CA LEU A 68 -21.60 -10.69 -2.64
C LEU A 68 -22.32 -9.37 -2.29
N ARG A 69 -21.56 -8.32 -1.91
CA ARG A 69 -22.08 -7.01 -1.44
C ARG A 69 -23.14 -7.14 -0.34
N LYS A 70 -23.03 -8.19 0.47
CA LYS A 70 -23.94 -8.50 1.56
C LYS A 70 -23.16 -8.45 2.87
N ILE A 71 -23.67 -7.70 3.84
CA ILE A 71 -23.14 -7.72 5.21
C ILE A 71 -23.71 -8.93 5.94
N VAL A 72 -22.84 -9.69 6.59
CA VAL A 72 -23.20 -10.87 7.39
C VAL A 72 -22.58 -10.75 8.79
N PRO A 73 -23.24 -11.28 9.83
CA PRO A 73 -22.70 -11.25 11.18
C PRO A 73 -21.42 -12.09 11.29
N GLY A 74 -20.53 -11.69 12.20
CA GLY A 74 -19.27 -12.35 12.50
C GLY A 74 -18.03 -11.60 12.00
N ALA A 75 -16.87 -11.94 12.56
CA ALA A 75 -15.58 -11.48 12.06
C ALA A 75 -15.26 -12.10 10.69
N ALA A 76 -14.42 -11.43 9.90
CA ALA A 76 -13.86 -12.05 8.72
C ALA A 76 -12.88 -13.15 9.13
N ASP A 77 -12.90 -14.25 8.39
CA ASP A 77 -12.08 -15.43 8.62
C ASP A 77 -10.66 -15.27 8.04
N ARG A 78 -10.48 -14.43 7.02
CA ARG A 78 -9.23 -14.33 6.25
C ARG A 78 -9.08 -12.98 5.57
N SER A 79 -7.84 -12.60 5.27
CA SER A 79 -7.52 -11.45 4.43
C SER A 79 -7.46 -11.85 2.96
N TYR A 80 -8.13 -11.08 2.09
CA TYR A 80 -8.24 -11.40 0.66
C TYR A 80 -7.39 -10.49 -0.24
N GLY A 81 -6.34 -9.86 0.29
CA GLY A 81 -5.56 -8.83 -0.40
C GLY A 81 -4.94 -9.29 -1.73
N ILE A 82 -4.35 -10.48 -1.77
CA ILE A 82 -3.75 -11.04 -2.99
C ILE A 82 -4.81 -11.34 -4.04
N GLN A 83 -5.97 -11.84 -3.62
CA GLN A 83 -7.10 -12.14 -4.49
C GLN A 83 -7.72 -10.86 -5.04
N VAL A 84 -7.81 -9.79 -4.25
CA VAL A 84 -8.22 -8.45 -4.69
C VAL A 84 -7.22 -7.90 -5.72
N ALA A 85 -5.92 -8.06 -5.50
CA ALA A 85 -4.90 -7.63 -6.46
C ALA A 85 -5.03 -8.37 -7.81
N ARG A 86 -5.32 -9.67 -7.78
CA ARG A 86 -5.63 -10.45 -9.00
C ARG A 86 -6.87 -9.90 -9.71
N LEU A 87 -7.95 -9.59 -8.98
CA LEU A 87 -9.16 -8.98 -9.54
C LEU A 87 -8.90 -7.59 -10.15
N ALA A 88 -7.95 -6.83 -9.58
CA ALA A 88 -7.49 -5.55 -10.12
C ALA A 88 -6.64 -5.69 -11.40
N GLY A 89 -6.36 -6.92 -11.85
CA GLY A 89 -5.64 -7.18 -13.09
C GLY A 89 -4.11 -7.19 -12.95
N LEU A 90 -3.58 -7.38 -11.74
CA LEU A 90 -2.13 -7.54 -11.59
C LEU A 90 -1.64 -8.81 -12.31
N PRO A 91 -0.47 -8.74 -13.00
CA PRO A 91 0.13 -9.89 -13.68
C PRO A 91 0.31 -11.12 -12.78
N ASP A 92 0.13 -12.31 -13.36
CA ASP A 92 0.23 -13.58 -12.62
C ASP A 92 1.59 -13.79 -11.94
N GLY A 93 2.69 -13.33 -12.56
CA GLY A 93 4.02 -13.38 -11.95
C GLY A 93 4.11 -12.61 -10.62
N ILE A 94 3.45 -11.45 -10.53
CA ILE A 94 3.39 -10.67 -9.29
C ILE A 94 2.52 -11.37 -8.25
N ILE A 95 1.38 -11.94 -8.67
CA ILE A 95 0.49 -12.67 -7.77
C ILE A 95 1.20 -13.91 -7.18
N SER A 96 1.91 -14.67 -8.01
CA SER A 96 2.68 -15.85 -7.55
C SER A 96 3.76 -15.45 -6.55
N ARG A 97 4.54 -14.41 -6.85
CA ARG A 97 5.57 -13.92 -5.92
C ARG A 97 4.98 -13.41 -4.61
N ALA A 98 3.85 -12.71 -4.65
CA ALA A 98 3.16 -12.24 -3.45
C ALA A 98 2.71 -13.41 -2.56
N LYS A 99 2.23 -14.52 -3.15
CA LYS A 99 1.87 -15.74 -2.41
C LYS A 99 3.09 -16.38 -1.73
N GLU A 100 4.22 -16.48 -2.43
CA GLU A 100 5.46 -17.00 -1.85
C GLU A 100 5.95 -16.14 -0.67
N ILE A 101 5.93 -14.81 -0.82
CA ILE A 101 6.34 -13.88 0.24
C ILE A 101 5.42 -14.04 1.45
N LEU A 102 4.10 -14.12 1.24
CA LEU A 102 3.13 -14.30 2.32
C LEU A 102 3.38 -15.61 3.08
N GLN A 103 3.61 -16.72 2.37
CA GLN A 103 3.92 -18.01 3.00
C GLN A 103 5.17 -17.93 3.89
N LYS A 104 6.22 -17.24 3.44
CA LYS A 104 7.42 -17.02 4.25
C LYS A 104 7.15 -16.13 5.47
N LEU A 105 6.34 -15.08 5.31
CA LEU A 105 5.96 -14.17 6.40
C LEU A 105 5.19 -14.92 7.49
N GLU A 106 4.23 -15.75 7.10
CA GLU A 106 3.43 -16.58 8.01
C GLU A 106 4.27 -17.66 8.71
N ALA A 107 5.29 -18.20 8.04
CA ALA A 107 6.26 -19.12 8.63
C ALA A 107 7.29 -18.44 9.56
N GLY A 108 7.33 -17.10 9.61
CA GLY A 108 8.30 -16.34 10.40
C GLY A 108 9.72 -16.29 9.80
N GLU A 109 9.89 -16.70 8.54
CA GLU A 109 11.20 -16.94 7.91
C GLU A 109 11.79 -15.71 7.19
N VAL A 110 11.10 -14.57 7.21
CA VAL A 110 11.44 -13.42 6.33
C VAL A 110 12.60 -12.57 6.85
N ALA A 111 12.86 -12.58 8.16
CA ALA A 111 14.00 -11.85 8.71
C ALA A 111 15.35 -12.37 8.17
N SER A 112 15.43 -13.65 7.79
CA SER A 112 16.64 -14.23 7.17
C SER A 112 16.63 -14.10 5.64
N GLY A 113 15.51 -14.43 4.96
CA GLY A 113 15.47 -14.48 3.49
C GLY A 113 15.62 -13.14 2.77
N LEU A 114 15.01 -12.05 3.28
CA LEU A 114 15.17 -10.71 2.68
C LEU A 114 16.58 -10.13 2.92
N ARG A 115 17.25 -10.56 4.00
CA ARG A 115 18.65 -10.21 4.28
C ARG A 115 19.61 -10.93 3.35
N GLU A 116 19.35 -12.19 3.03
CA GLU A 116 20.15 -12.97 2.07
C GLU A 116 19.99 -12.49 0.63
N GLU A 117 18.76 -12.16 0.18
CA GLU A 117 18.54 -11.57 -1.15
C GLU A 117 19.26 -10.22 -1.28
N ARG A 118 19.29 -9.37 -0.23
CA ARG A 118 20.09 -8.12 -0.22
C ARG A 118 21.60 -8.39 -0.30
N LYS A 119 22.12 -9.35 0.48
CA LYS A 119 23.55 -9.72 0.41
C LYS A 119 23.96 -10.23 -0.98
N ASN A 120 23.14 -11.06 -1.60
CA ASN A 120 23.42 -11.61 -2.93
C ASN A 120 23.38 -10.55 -4.05
N ILE A 121 22.67 -9.43 -3.84
CA ILE A 121 22.66 -8.29 -4.77
C ILE A 121 23.91 -7.42 -4.52
N GLU A 122 24.27 -7.18 -3.26
CA GLU A 122 25.49 -6.45 -2.88
C GLU A 122 26.78 -7.19 -3.29
N GLU A 123 26.79 -8.53 -3.31
CA GLU A 123 27.93 -9.34 -3.76
C GLU A 123 28.07 -9.42 -5.30
N ARG A 124 27.09 -8.91 -6.07
CA ARG A 124 27.07 -9.01 -7.55
C ARG A 124 27.44 -7.72 -8.30
N GLU A 125 27.73 -6.61 -7.61
CA GLU A 125 28.17 -5.36 -8.27
C GLU A 125 29.39 -4.72 -7.60
N GLU A 126 30.59 -5.04 -8.12
CA GLU A 126 31.56 -4.01 -8.48
C GLU A 126 31.87 -4.17 -9.98
N PRO A 127 31.24 -3.40 -10.88
CA PRO A 127 31.81 -3.23 -12.21
C PRO A 127 33.08 -2.38 -12.06
N GLU A 128 34.25 -2.96 -12.35
CA GLU A 128 35.50 -2.22 -12.53
C GLU A 128 35.23 -1.04 -13.47
N ALA A 129 35.33 0.18 -12.96
CA ALA A 129 35.19 1.38 -13.76
C ALA A 129 36.32 1.44 -14.79
N GLU A 130 36.01 1.26 -16.08
CA GLU A 130 36.94 1.59 -17.15
C GLU A 130 37.38 3.06 -17.03
N PRO A 131 38.68 3.37 -17.16
CA PRO A 131 39.16 4.74 -17.00
C PRO A 131 38.60 5.65 -18.10
N ALA A 132 37.94 6.73 -17.68
CA ALA A 132 37.30 7.71 -18.54
C ALA A 132 38.23 8.23 -19.65
N ARG A 133 37.87 7.98 -20.92
CA ARG A 133 38.50 8.63 -22.07
C ARG A 133 38.11 10.10 -22.10
N LYS A 134 39.10 11.00 -22.06
CA LYS A 134 38.90 12.45 -22.16
C LYS A 134 38.16 12.82 -23.46
N PRO A 135 37.15 13.71 -23.43
CA PRO A 135 36.43 14.12 -24.63
C PRO A 135 37.34 14.95 -25.55
N LYS A 136 37.27 14.68 -26.85
CA LYS A 136 37.95 15.48 -27.89
C LYS A 136 37.26 16.84 -28.06
N PRO A 137 37.99 17.93 -28.35
CA PRO A 137 37.39 19.25 -28.49
C PRO A 137 36.48 19.32 -29.73
N ALA A 138 35.27 19.86 -29.54
CA ALA A 138 34.30 20.07 -30.62
C ALA A 138 34.71 21.27 -31.50
N LYS A 139 34.56 21.14 -32.82
CA LYS A 139 34.81 22.22 -33.79
C LYS A 139 33.72 23.30 -33.66
N PRO A 140 34.06 24.60 -33.85
CA PRO A 140 33.10 25.68 -33.72
C PRO A 140 32.06 25.66 -34.85
N ARG A 141 30.77 25.74 -34.48
CA ARG A 141 29.65 25.98 -35.40
C ARG A 141 29.54 27.47 -35.69
N VAL A 142 29.47 27.82 -36.98
CA VAL A 142 29.20 29.18 -37.47
C VAL A 142 27.76 29.58 -37.10
N ARG A 143 27.57 30.83 -36.66
CA ARG A 143 26.25 31.39 -36.32
C ARG A 143 25.52 31.82 -37.58
N GLU A 144 24.27 31.37 -37.76
CA GLU A 144 23.29 32.04 -38.63
C GLU A 144 22.46 33.01 -37.78
N GLU A 145 22.34 34.25 -38.26
CA GLU A 145 21.49 35.29 -37.67
C GLU A 145 20.01 35.01 -37.96
N VAL A 146 19.16 35.12 -36.94
CA VAL A 146 17.70 35.12 -37.10
C VAL A 146 17.11 36.36 -36.43
N ALA A 147 16.28 37.07 -37.20
CA ALA A 147 15.72 38.38 -36.93
C ALA A 147 14.78 38.45 -35.70
N LYS A 148 14.73 39.63 -35.08
CA LYS A 148 13.88 39.97 -33.93
C LYS A 148 12.40 40.17 -34.32
N PRO A 149 11.43 39.79 -33.48
CA PRO A 149 10.10 40.39 -33.49
C PRO A 149 9.94 41.46 -32.38
N GLU A 150 9.20 42.51 -32.72
CA GLU A 150 8.80 43.62 -31.84
C GLU A 150 7.67 43.21 -30.88
N ALA A 151 7.66 43.79 -29.68
CA ALA A 151 6.67 43.53 -28.62
C ALA A 151 5.53 44.57 -28.64
N PRO A 152 4.29 44.21 -28.28
CA PRO A 152 3.28 45.17 -27.87
C PRO A 152 3.13 45.23 -26.34
N GLN A 153 2.99 46.46 -25.85
CA GLN A 153 2.78 46.91 -24.47
C GLN A 153 1.46 46.43 -23.84
N LEU A 154 1.53 46.13 -22.54
CA LEU A 154 0.38 46.05 -21.61
C LEU A 154 -0.11 47.47 -21.28
N GLU A 155 -1.41 47.73 -21.41
CA GLU A 155 -2.08 48.81 -20.70
C GLU A 155 -3.09 48.29 -19.67
N LEU A 156 -3.19 49.08 -18.62
CA LEU A 156 -3.67 48.83 -17.28
C LEU A 156 -5.03 49.54 -17.12
N PHE A 157 -6.02 48.86 -16.53
CA PHE A 157 -7.29 49.36 -15.98
C PHE A 157 -8.36 49.98 -16.89
N GLY A 158 -9.57 49.41 -16.75
CA GLY A 158 -10.88 49.97 -17.05
C GLY A 158 -11.95 49.11 -16.39
#